data_AF-A0A961JDT2-F1
#
_entry.id   AF-A0A961JDT2-F1
#
_cell.length_a   1.000
_cell.length_b   1.000
_cell.length_c   1.000
_cell.angle_alpha   90.00
_cell.angle_beta   90.00
_cell.angle_gamma   90.00
#
_symmetry.space_group_name_H-M   'P 1'
#
loop_
_entity.id
_entity.type
_entity.pdbx_description
1 polymer ?
#
loop_
_entity_poly.entity_id
_entity_poly.type
_entity_poly.pdbx_seq_one_letter_code
_entity_poly.pdbx_strand_id
1 'polypeptide(L)'
;MRSLLPALAAAVLIAPGAALADEATEAFVEANVLAVLYHELGHALIDIEGVPIFGQEEDAADVFSILLIDAFYEEEAAVSLAYDTAFGFLGEAERSRAEGIDPAFWDVHGPDEQRYYNTVCLFYGANPDERDDVAEELGLPEDRAETCPEEFDQAQAAWGAVLDEMAEGVPAETIRVGVLDPRYGAIAELISGEVEALNADFALSADLVINLEDCGEANAFYYAETTSITICTEFIDDLAELAP
;
A
#
# COMPACT_ATOMS: atom_id res chain seq x y z
N MET A 1 -16.70 52.53 -42.70
CA MET A 1 -15.31 52.02 -42.79
C MET A 1 -14.63 52.30 -41.46
N ARG A 2 -14.00 51.27 -40.87
CA ARG A 2 -13.29 51.21 -39.57
C ARG A 2 -14.17 51.23 -38.33
N SER A 3 -13.98 50.39 -37.32
CA SER A 3 -13.32 49.09 -37.17
C SER A 3 -13.77 48.64 -35.78
N LEU A 4 -14.46 47.50 -35.68
CA LEU A 4 -14.69 46.83 -34.40
C LEU A 4 -13.38 46.14 -34.03
N LEU A 5 -12.84 46.43 -32.85
CA LEU A 5 -11.79 45.62 -32.23
C LEU A 5 -12.47 44.67 -31.24
N PRO A 6 -12.25 43.34 -31.34
CA PRO A 6 -12.71 42.41 -30.33
C PRO A 6 -11.73 42.42 -29.16
N ALA A 7 -12.27 42.37 -27.94
CA ALA A 7 -11.49 42.11 -26.74
C ALA A 7 -10.94 40.68 -26.82
N LEU A 8 -9.62 40.56 -26.67
CA LEU A 8 -8.92 39.28 -26.57
C LEU A 8 -9.34 38.59 -25.27
N ALA A 9 -10.03 37.45 -25.37
CA ALA A 9 -10.17 36.53 -24.25
C ALA A 9 -8.83 35.80 -24.08
N ALA A 10 -8.20 35.96 -22.91
CA ALA A 10 -7.06 35.15 -22.53
C ALA A 10 -7.55 33.73 -22.25
N ALA A 11 -7.21 32.78 -23.13
CA ALA A 11 -7.35 31.37 -22.83
C ALA A 11 -6.25 30.98 -21.84
N VAL A 12 -6.64 30.59 -20.63
CA VAL A 12 -5.74 29.90 -19.69
C VAL A 12 -5.48 28.53 -20.29
N LEU A 13 -4.27 28.35 -20.83
CA LEU A 13 -3.75 27.04 -21.21
C LEU A 13 -3.28 26.36 -19.92
N ILE A 14 -4.13 25.52 -19.34
CA ILE A 14 -3.67 24.53 -18.37
C ILE A 14 -2.79 23.56 -19.17
N ALA A 15 -1.51 23.45 -18.80
CA ALA A 15 -0.57 22.60 -19.52
C ALA A 15 -0.93 21.13 -19.24
N PRO A 16 -1.16 20.29 -20.26
CA PRO A 16 -1.58 18.89 -20.06
C PRO A 16 -0.56 18.06 -19.26
N GLY A 17 0.72 18.47 -19.20
CA GLY A 17 1.72 17.78 -18.39
C GLY A 17 1.63 18.05 -16.88
N ALA A 18 0.99 19.13 -16.44
CA ALA A 18 0.82 19.39 -15.00
C ALA A 18 -0.31 18.54 -14.41
N ALA A 19 -1.40 18.35 -15.16
CA ALA A 19 -2.51 17.50 -14.73
C ALA A 19 -2.11 16.02 -14.68
N LEU A 20 -1.33 15.53 -15.65
CA LEU A 20 -0.84 14.15 -15.64
C LEU A 20 0.14 13.88 -14.48
N ALA A 21 0.94 14.86 -14.07
CA ALA A 21 1.83 14.73 -12.92
C ALA A 21 1.05 14.70 -11.60
N ASP A 22 -0.04 15.48 -11.50
CA ASP A 22 -0.97 15.48 -10.36
C ASP A 22 -1.65 14.10 -10.24
N GLU A 23 -2.19 13.58 -11.35
CA GLU A 23 -2.84 12.25 -11.40
C GLU A 23 -1.87 11.11 -11.03
N ALA A 24 -0.62 11.15 -11.49
CA ALA A 24 0.38 10.14 -11.12
C ALA A 24 0.78 10.23 -9.64
N THR A 25 0.87 11.45 -9.09
CA THR A 25 1.15 11.67 -7.67
C THR A 25 0.01 11.15 -6.80
N GLU A 26 -1.24 11.44 -7.19
CA GLU A 26 -2.44 10.95 -6.50
C GLU A 26 -2.49 9.42 -6.51
N ALA A 27 -2.24 8.77 -7.66
CA ALA A 27 -2.20 7.31 -7.76
C ALA A 27 -1.10 6.70 -6.87
N PHE A 28 0.10 7.27 -6.88
CA PHE A 28 1.21 6.82 -6.04
C PHE A 28 0.87 6.92 -4.54
N VAL A 29 0.25 8.03 -4.13
CA VAL A 29 -0.19 8.25 -2.75
C VAL A 29 -1.28 7.23 -2.37
N GLU A 30 -2.30 7.05 -3.20
CA GLU A 30 -3.37 6.08 -2.95
C GLU A 30 -2.83 4.65 -2.81
N ALA A 31 -1.93 4.25 -3.71
CA ALA A 31 -1.31 2.92 -3.68
C ALA A 31 -0.51 2.68 -2.40
N ASN A 32 0.32 3.64 -1.98
CA ASN A 32 1.14 3.49 -0.78
C ASN A 32 0.32 3.62 0.51
N VAL A 33 -0.76 4.40 0.53
CA VAL A 33 -1.71 4.43 1.65
C VAL A 33 -2.46 3.09 1.76
N LEU A 34 -2.87 2.50 0.64
CA LEU A 34 -3.49 1.19 0.63
C LEU A 34 -2.53 0.10 1.11
N ALA A 35 -1.30 0.10 0.58
CA ALA A 35 -0.28 -0.86 0.95
C ALA A 35 0.07 -0.78 2.45
N VAL A 36 0.21 0.43 3.01
CA VAL A 36 0.46 0.58 4.45
C VAL A 36 -0.77 0.18 5.26
N LEU A 37 -2.00 0.48 4.80
CA LEU A 37 -3.22 0.03 5.48
C LEU A 37 -3.25 -1.49 5.59
N TYR A 38 -2.93 -2.21 4.52
CA TYR A 38 -2.88 -3.66 4.56
C TYR A 38 -1.70 -4.19 5.38
N HIS A 39 -0.55 -3.52 5.38
CA HIS A 39 0.56 -3.86 6.28
C HIS A 39 0.13 -3.77 7.75
N GLU A 40 -0.49 -2.66 8.16
CA GLU A 40 -1.00 -2.50 9.53
C GLU A 40 -2.15 -3.46 9.85
N LEU A 41 -2.96 -3.83 8.85
CA LEU A 41 -3.94 -4.90 8.99
C LEU A 41 -3.25 -6.24 9.26
N GLY A 42 -2.11 -6.52 8.62
CA GLY A 42 -1.28 -7.69 8.92
C GLY A 42 -0.92 -7.77 10.41
N HIS A 43 -0.41 -6.68 10.99
CA HIS A 43 -0.16 -6.59 12.44
C HIS A 43 -1.44 -6.81 13.26
N ALA A 44 -2.54 -6.18 12.86
CA ALA A 44 -3.82 -6.34 13.54
C ALA A 44 -4.29 -7.80 13.55
N LEU A 45 -4.18 -8.52 12.44
CA LEU A 45 -4.56 -9.92 12.36
C LEU A 45 -3.63 -10.81 13.18
N ILE A 46 -2.34 -10.52 13.23
CA ILE A 46 -1.38 -11.24 14.07
C ILE A 46 -1.77 -11.17 15.54
N ASP A 47 -2.17 -9.99 16.02
CA ASP A 47 -2.63 -9.82 17.41
C ASP A 47 -4.03 -10.41 17.65
N ILE A 48 -5.02 -10.05 16.82
CA ILE A 48 -6.44 -10.36 17.03
C ILE A 48 -6.72 -11.86 16.84
N GLU A 49 -6.16 -12.47 15.79
CA GLU A 49 -6.36 -13.89 15.46
C GLU A 49 -5.27 -14.79 16.06
N GLY A 50 -4.25 -14.22 16.70
CA GLY A 50 -3.17 -14.95 17.35
C GLY A 50 -2.30 -15.73 16.35
N VAL A 51 -2.02 -15.12 15.19
CA VAL A 51 -1.24 -15.74 14.12
C VAL A 51 0.18 -16.00 14.61
N PRO A 52 0.66 -17.26 14.58
CA PRO A 52 2.02 -17.57 15.02
C PRO A 52 3.04 -17.11 13.98
N ILE A 53 3.91 -16.17 14.36
CA ILE A 53 4.99 -15.70 13.49
C ILE A 53 6.32 -16.41 13.81
N PHE A 54 6.96 -16.90 12.76
CA PHE A 54 8.37 -17.24 12.75
C PHE A 54 9.13 -16.19 11.93
N GLY A 55 10.19 -15.60 12.48
CA GLY A 55 10.96 -14.56 11.80
C GLY A 55 10.60 -13.16 12.28
N GLN A 56 10.60 -12.18 11.37
CA GLN A 56 10.26 -10.78 11.65
C GLN A 56 8.78 -10.56 11.36
N GLU A 57 8.09 -9.85 12.25
CA GLU A 57 6.67 -9.54 12.09
C GLU A 57 6.43 -8.57 10.92
N GLU A 58 7.31 -7.59 10.76
CA GLU A 58 7.29 -6.62 9.66
C GLU A 58 7.33 -7.28 8.28
N ASP A 59 8.17 -8.32 8.11
CA ASP A 59 8.23 -9.07 6.86
C ASP A 59 6.90 -9.81 6.59
N ALA A 60 6.24 -10.31 7.64
CA ALA A 60 4.95 -10.99 7.51
C ALA A 60 3.82 -10.01 7.14
N ALA A 61 3.87 -8.78 7.67
CA ALA A 61 2.95 -7.70 7.37
C ALA A 61 3.13 -7.17 5.92
N ASP A 62 4.37 -7.00 5.45
CA ASP A 62 4.64 -6.66 4.04
C ASP A 62 4.15 -7.73 3.07
N VAL A 63 4.43 -9.00 3.38
CA VAL A 63 3.92 -10.14 2.61
C VAL A 63 2.39 -10.11 2.55
N PHE A 64 1.73 -9.88 3.68
CA PHE A 64 0.27 -9.79 3.74
C PHE A 64 -0.28 -8.68 2.84
N SER A 65 0.37 -7.51 2.86
CA SER A 65 -0.02 -6.36 2.06
C SER A 65 -0.05 -6.68 0.56
N ILE A 66 1.03 -7.25 0.02
CA ILE A 66 1.10 -7.56 -1.41
C ILE A 66 0.20 -8.74 -1.81
N LEU A 67 -0.05 -9.68 -0.89
CA LEU A 67 -1.03 -10.75 -1.11
C LEU A 67 -2.47 -10.22 -1.24
N LEU A 68 -2.86 -9.24 -0.42
CA LEU A 68 -4.18 -8.62 -0.53
C LEU A 68 -4.32 -7.83 -1.82
N ILE A 69 -3.28 -7.07 -2.21
CA ILE A 69 -3.28 -6.36 -3.51
C ILE A 69 -3.50 -7.35 -4.66
N ASP A 70 -2.78 -8.48 -4.67
CA ASP A 70 -2.94 -9.54 -5.67
C ASP A 70 -4.35 -10.16 -5.66
N ALA A 71 -4.91 -10.41 -4.48
CA ALA A 71 -6.17 -11.14 -4.35
C ALA A 71 -7.42 -10.27 -4.62
N PHE A 72 -7.38 -8.98 -4.27
CA PHE A 72 -8.58 -8.13 -4.22
C PHE A 72 -8.76 -7.26 -5.46
N TYR A 73 -7.68 -7.00 -6.20
CA TYR A 73 -7.72 -6.14 -7.37
C TYR A 73 -7.60 -6.95 -8.65
N GLU A 74 -8.33 -6.50 -9.67
CA GLU A 74 -8.16 -7.04 -11.03
C GLU A 74 -6.74 -6.74 -11.54
N GLU A 75 -6.23 -7.61 -12.40
CA GLU A 75 -4.81 -7.64 -12.84
C GLU A 75 -4.23 -6.26 -13.19
N GLU A 76 -4.91 -5.46 -14.02
CA GLU A 76 -4.43 -4.13 -14.41
C GLU A 76 -4.25 -3.18 -13.21
N ALA A 77 -5.19 -3.21 -12.26
CA ALA A 77 -5.12 -2.39 -11.05
C ALA A 77 -4.08 -2.94 -10.07
N ALA A 78 -4.04 -4.26 -9.88
CA ALA A 78 -3.07 -4.92 -9.01
C ALA A 78 -1.63 -4.64 -9.45
N VAL A 79 -1.35 -4.69 -10.76
CA VAL A 79 -0.04 -4.34 -11.32
C VAL A 79 0.30 -2.88 -11.01
N SER A 80 -0.61 -1.94 -11.26
CA SER A 80 -0.37 -0.52 -10.95
C SER A 80 -0.05 -0.29 -9.47
N LEU A 81 -0.85 -0.88 -8.57
CA LEU A 81 -0.66 -0.78 -7.12
C LEU A 81 0.68 -1.38 -6.68
N ALA A 82 1.06 -2.54 -7.23
CA ALA A 82 2.32 -3.20 -6.92
C ALA A 82 3.53 -2.38 -7.38
N TYR A 83 3.47 -1.74 -8.55
CA TYR A 83 4.51 -0.82 -9.02
C TYR A 83 4.71 0.35 -8.06
N ASP A 84 3.63 1.06 -7.73
CA ASP A 84 3.71 2.25 -6.88
C ASP A 84 4.11 1.90 -5.45
N THR A 85 3.67 0.75 -4.93
CA THR A 85 4.10 0.22 -3.63
C THR A 85 5.59 -0.11 -3.63
N ALA A 86 6.08 -0.79 -4.67
CA ALA A 86 7.51 -1.06 -4.80
C ALA A 86 8.29 0.26 -4.89
N PHE A 87 7.87 1.19 -5.74
CA PHE A 87 8.53 2.49 -5.85
C PHE A 87 8.50 3.32 -4.56
N GLY A 88 7.51 3.13 -3.67
CA GLY A 88 7.56 3.66 -2.30
C GLY A 88 8.82 3.25 -1.57
N PHE A 89 9.10 1.95 -1.48
CA PHE A 89 10.32 1.44 -0.84
C PHE A 89 11.60 1.91 -1.54
N LEU A 90 11.63 1.91 -2.88
CA LEU A 90 12.80 2.37 -3.60
C LEU A 90 13.06 3.88 -3.38
N GLY A 91 12.00 4.68 -3.37
CA GLY A 91 12.07 6.12 -3.09
C GLY A 91 12.66 6.40 -1.72
N GLU A 92 12.23 5.67 -0.68
CA GLU A 92 12.77 5.78 0.67
C GLU A 92 14.27 5.44 0.74
N ALA A 93 14.66 4.36 0.06
CA ALA A 93 16.07 3.96 -0.03
C ALA A 93 16.91 5.06 -0.70
N GLU A 94 16.41 5.65 -1.79
CA GLU A 94 17.08 6.71 -2.52
C GLU A 94 17.17 8.01 -1.71
N ARG A 95 16.09 8.38 -1.01
CA ARG A 95 16.04 9.51 -0.08
C ARG A 95 17.09 9.36 1.02
N SER A 96 17.09 8.23 1.72
CA SER A 96 18.07 7.91 2.77
C SER A 96 19.52 7.99 2.24
N ARG A 97 19.77 7.43 1.05
CA ARG A 97 21.08 7.49 0.39
C ARG A 97 21.49 8.92 0.05
N ALA A 98 20.57 9.76 -0.44
CA ALA A 98 20.84 11.16 -0.76
C ALA A 98 21.20 11.99 0.48
N GLU A 99 20.62 11.64 1.64
CA GLU A 99 20.93 12.25 2.93
C GLU A 99 22.19 11.69 3.60
N GLY A 100 22.80 10.65 3.02
CA GLY A 100 23.97 9.98 3.56
C GLY A 100 23.66 9.15 4.80
N ILE A 101 22.43 8.66 4.90
CA ILE A 101 21.96 7.73 5.94
C ILE A 101 22.21 6.31 5.43
N ASP A 102 23.07 5.57 6.16
CA ASP A 102 23.29 4.15 5.87
C ASP A 102 22.13 3.31 6.41
N PRO A 103 21.74 2.19 5.74
CA PRO A 103 20.71 1.29 6.25
C PRO A 103 20.99 0.80 7.67
N ALA A 104 19.99 0.94 8.54
CA ALA A 104 20.04 0.44 9.90
C ALA A 104 19.74 -1.07 9.92
N PHE A 105 20.73 -1.92 9.66
CA PHE A 105 20.54 -3.39 9.63
C PHE A 105 20.10 -4.04 10.97
N TRP A 106 19.91 -3.26 12.03
CA TRP A 106 19.38 -3.70 13.32
C TRP A 106 17.95 -3.21 13.58
N ASP A 107 17.35 -2.50 12.62
CA ASP A 107 15.96 -2.11 12.65
C ASP A 107 15.06 -3.36 12.64
N VAL A 108 13.81 -3.19 13.06
CA VAL A 108 12.80 -4.26 12.99
C VAL A 108 12.34 -4.46 11.55
N HIS A 109 12.35 -3.39 10.75
CA HIS A 109 12.13 -3.44 9.32
C HIS A 109 13.41 -3.87 8.60
N GLY A 110 13.24 -4.68 7.56
CA GLY A 110 14.31 -4.91 6.59
C GLY A 110 14.71 -3.60 5.89
N PRO A 111 15.93 -3.50 5.35
CA PRO A 111 16.32 -2.37 4.49
C PRO A 111 15.32 -2.17 3.35
N ASP A 112 15.00 -0.93 2.98
CA ASP A 112 13.93 -0.65 2.01
C ASP A 112 14.18 -1.27 0.63
N GLU A 113 15.44 -1.34 0.16
CA GLU A 113 15.77 -2.06 -1.09
C GLU A 113 15.48 -3.57 -1.00
N GLN A 114 15.57 -4.16 0.20
CA GLN A 114 15.18 -5.56 0.40
C GLN A 114 13.66 -5.72 0.39
N ARG A 115 12.93 -4.79 1.02
CA ARG A 115 11.46 -4.74 0.99
C ARG A 115 10.96 -4.58 -0.45
N TYR A 116 11.56 -3.68 -1.22
CA TYR A 116 11.34 -3.53 -2.66
C TYR A 116 11.40 -4.87 -3.40
N TYR A 117 12.55 -5.56 -3.34
CA TYR A 117 12.73 -6.80 -4.09
C TYR A 117 11.84 -7.94 -3.58
N ASN A 118 11.48 -7.95 -2.31
CA ASN A 118 10.56 -8.94 -1.76
C ASN A 118 9.13 -8.71 -2.26
N THR A 119 8.64 -7.47 -2.26
CA THR A 119 7.33 -7.10 -2.82
C THR A 119 7.23 -7.48 -4.29
N VAL A 120 8.22 -7.09 -5.10
CA VAL A 120 8.27 -7.43 -6.53
C VAL A 120 8.30 -8.94 -6.75
N CYS A 121 9.11 -9.67 -5.96
CA CYS A 121 9.21 -11.12 -6.05
C CYS A 121 7.88 -11.80 -5.75
N LEU A 122 7.22 -11.47 -4.64
CA LEU A 122 5.95 -12.10 -4.28
C LEU A 122 4.85 -11.80 -5.30
N PHE A 123 4.76 -10.56 -5.76
CA PHE A 123 3.76 -10.17 -6.76
C PHE A 123 3.99 -10.86 -8.11
N TYR A 124 5.24 -10.93 -8.57
CA TYR A 124 5.60 -11.71 -9.77
C TYR A 124 5.28 -13.20 -9.59
N GLY A 125 5.63 -13.77 -8.43
CA GLY A 125 5.46 -15.18 -8.11
C GLY A 125 4.01 -15.67 -8.17
N ALA A 126 3.05 -14.78 -7.92
CA ALA A 126 1.62 -15.08 -8.00
C ALA A 126 1.12 -15.40 -9.41
N ASN A 127 1.65 -14.70 -10.42
CA ASN A 127 1.24 -14.87 -11.82
C ASN A 127 2.42 -14.67 -12.80
N PRO A 128 3.42 -15.57 -12.80
CA PRO A 128 4.63 -15.39 -13.60
C PRO A 128 4.38 -15.38 -15.11
N ASP A 129 3.29 -16.01 -15.56
CA ASP A 129 2.94 -16.10 -16.98
C ASP A 129 2.46 -14.75 -17.54
N GLU A 130 1.82 -13.91 -16.72
CA GLU A 130 1.30 -12.60 -17.14
C GLU A 130 2.16 -11.42 -16.64
N ARG A 131 3.03 -11.63 -15.64
CA ARG A 131 3.84 -10.58 -14.98
C ARG A 131 5.33 -10.61 -15.29
N ASP A 132 5.75 -11.26 -16.37
CA ASP A 132 7.16 -11.30 -16.82
C ASP A 132 7.72 -9.89 -17.07
N ASP A 133 6.89 -9.00 -17.60
CA ASP A 133 7.20 -7.58 -17.78
C ASP A 133 7.39 -6.84 -16.45
N VAL A 134 6.57 -7.14 -15.43
CA VAL A 134 6.74 -6.60 -14.08
C VAL A 134 8.12 -6.93 -13.51
N ALA A 135 8.55 -8.20 -13.62
CA ALA A 135 9.87 -8.61 -13.16
C ALA A 135 11.00 -7.92 -13.95
N GLU A 136 10.87 -7.81 -15.27
CA GLU A 136 11.88 -7.16 -16.13
C GLU A 136 11.98 -5.65 -15.84
N GLU A 137 10.85 -4.94 -15.82
CA GLU A 137 10.79 -3.48 -15.68
C GLU A 137 11.21 -3.01 -14.29
N LEU A 138 10.85 -3.76 -13.24
CA LEU A 138 11.27 -3.51 -11.86
C LEU A 138 12.66 -4.09 -11.53
N GLY A 139 13.35 -4.66 -12.54
CA GLY A 139 14.74 -5.08 -12.42
C GLY A 139 14.97 -6.23 -11.42
N LEU A 140 13.99 -7.13 -11.28
CA LEU A 140 14.11 -8.33 -10.47
C LEU A 140 15.20 -9.24 -11.08
N PRO A 141 16.26 -9.59 -10.34
CA PRO A 141 17.30 -10.48 -10.86
C PRO A 141 16.73 -11.84 -11.28
N GLU A 142 17.16 -12.37 -12.42
CA GLU A 142 16.69 -13.66 -12.95
C GLU A 142 16.83 -14.80 -11.93
N ASP A 143 17.93 -14.83 -11.18
CA ASP A 143 18.18 -15.85 -10.14
C ASP A 143 17.28 -15.69 -8.91
N ARG A 144 16.80 -14.47 -8.62
CA ARG A 144 15.79 -14.22 -7.59
C ARG A 144 14.41 -14.65 -8.08
N ALA A 145 14.06 -14.33 -9.32
CA ALA A 145 12.77 -14.65 -9.93
C ALA A 145 12.48 -16.17 -9.92
N GLU A 146 13.51 -17.02 -10.04
CA GLU A 146 13.38 -18.49 -10.01
C GLU A 146 12.69 -19.03 -8.75
N THR A 147 12.84 -18.38 -7.60
CA THR A 147 12.26 -18.85 -6.32
C THR A 147 10.93 -18.19 -5.96
N CYS A 148 10.59 -17.11 -6.65
CA CYS A 148 9.42 -16.28 -6.33
C CYS A 148 8.07 -17.03 -6.36
N PRO A 149 7.79 -17.93 -7.32
CA PRO A 149 6.54 -18.70 -7.31
C PRO A 149 6.41 -19.61 -6.07
N GLU A 150 7.51 -20.24 -5.65
CA GLU A 150 7.50 -21.09 -4.44
C GLU A 150 7.34 -20.25 -3.16
N GLU A 151 7.91 -19.04 -3.14
CA GLU A 151 7.76 -18.10 -2.03
C GLU A 151 6.33 -17.54 -1.94
N PHE A 152 5.70 -17.23 -3.07
CA PHE A 152 4.29 -16.84 -3.12
C PHE A 152 3.39 -17.98 -2.63
N ASP A 153 3.58 -19.20 -3.13
CA ASP A 153 2.82 -20.38 -2.67
C ASP A 153 2.94 -20.58 -1.16
N GLN A 154 4.14 -20.38 -0.60
CA GLN A 154 4.37 -20.49 0.84
C GLN A 154 3.65 -19.36 1.61
N ALA A 155 3.72 -18.12 1.11
CA ALA A 155 3.06 -16.97 1.70
C ALA A 155 1.53 -17.14 1.68
N GLN A 156 0.98 -17.53 0.53
CA GLN A 156 -0.45 -17.82 0.36
C GLN A 156 -0.89 -18.97 1.27
N ALA A 157 -0.09 -20.04 1.42
CA ALA A 157 -0.44 -21.14 2.32
C ALA A 157 -0.44 -20.72 3.80
N ALA A 158 0.43 -19.78 4.20
CA ALA A 158 0.52 -19.29 5.57
C ALA A 158 -0.64 -18.35 5.90
N TRP A 159 -0.83 -17.29 5.12
CA TRP A 159 -1.87 -16.29 5.34
C TRP A 159 -3.26 -16.79 4.93
N GLY A 160 -3.36 -17.60 3.88
CA GLY A 160 -4.63 -18.16 3.40
C GLY A 160 -5.35 -18.99 4.44
N ALA A 161 -4.63 -19.71 5.31
CA ALA A 161 -5.25 -20.44 6.41
C ALA A 161 -5.96 -19.52 7.43
N VAL A 162 -5.38 -18.34 7.69
CA VAL A 162 -5.98 -17.32 8.57
C VAL A 162 -7.19 -16.67 7.88
N LEU A 163 -7.03 -16.28 6.61
CA LEU A 163 -8.08 -15.66 5.82
C LEU A 163 -9.29 -16.59 5.61
N ASP A 164 -9.06 -17.89 5.38
CA ASP A 164 -10.11 -18.89 5.23
C ASP A 164 -10.98 -19.01 6.50
N GLU A 165 -10.37 -18.93 7.68
CA GLU A 165 -11.10 -18.93 8.96
C GLU A 165 -11.93 -17.65 9.12
N MET A 166 -11.35 -16.49 8.77
CA MET A 166 -12.04 -15.19 8.84
C MET A 166 -13.17 -15.05 7.82
N ALA A 167 -13.09 -15.75 6.69
CA ALA A 167 -14.16 -15.81 5.69
C ALA A 167 -15.37 -16.61 6.19
N GLU A 168 -15.26 -17.36 7.29
CA GLU A 168 -16.40 -17.99 7.94
C GLU A 168 -17.22 -16.94 8.72
N GLY A 169 -18.53 -16.83 8.44
CA GLY A 169 -19.42 -15.96 9.20
C GLY A 169 -19.59 -14.54 8.64
N VAL A 170 -19.15 -14.31 7.40
CA VAL A 170 -19.30 -13.05 6.65
C VAL A 170 -20.67 -12.90 5.98
N PRO A 171 -21.12 -11.67 5.65
CA PRO A 171 -20.48 -10.38 5.98
C PRO A 171 -20.58 -10.05 7.47
N ALA A 172 -19.62 -9.28 7.97
CA ALA A 172 -19.58 -8.79 9.36
C ALA A 172 -19.36 -7.27 9.43
N GLU A 173 -19.46 -6.68 10.62
CA GLU A 173 -19.15 -5.25 10.86
C GLU A 173 -18.10 -5.12 11.97
N THR A 174 -17.03 -5.92 11.83
CA THR A 174 -15.92 -6.02 12.79
C THR A 174 -14.82 -5.01 12.49
N ILE A 175 -14.68 -4.54 11.24
CA ILE A 175 -13.78 -3.44 10.92
C ILE A 175 -14.60 -2.16 10.81
N ARG A 176 -14.19 -1.08 11.47
CA ARG A 176 -14.95 0.18 11.50
C ARG A 176 -14.07 1.38 11.23
N VAL A 177 -14.64 2.33 10.52
CA VAL A 177 -14.05 3.66 10.38
C VAL A 177 -14.23 4.45 11.69
N GLY A 178 -13.13 5.00 12.19
CA GLY A 178 -13.08 5.91 13.32
C GLY A 178 -13.04 7.37 12.87
N VAL A 179 -11.99 8.08 13.28
CA VAL A 179 -11.74 9.46 12.84
C VAL A 179 -11.20 9.44 11.41
N LEU A 180 -11.80 10.20 10.49
CA LEU A 180 -11.21 10.48 9.18
C LEU A 180 -11.07 11.98 9.00
N ASP A 181 -9.84 12.46 8.83
CA ASP A 181 -9.56 13.88 8.62
C ASP A 181 -10.16 14.34 7.27
N PRO A 182 -11.13 15.28 7.28
CA PRO A 182 -11.82 15.72 6.07
C PRO A 182 -10.93 16.53 5.12
N ARG A 183 -9.71 16.91 5.51
CA ARG A 183 -8.72 17.53 4.62
C ARG A 183 -8.29 16.57 3.50
N TYR A 184 -8.29 15.27 3.78
CA TYR A 184 -7.83 14.22 2.87
C TYR A 184 -9.03 13.38 2.40
N GLY A 185 -10.02 14.05 1.79
CA GLY A 185 -11.30 13.43 1.43
C GLY A 185 -11.20 12.21 0.52
N ALA A 186 -10.31 12.24 -0.48
CA ALA A 186 -10.10 11.09 -1.38
C ALA A 186 -9.57 9.87 -0.63
N ILE A 187 -8.57 10.06 0.23
CA ILE A 187 -8.01 8.99 1.07
C ILE A 187 -9.04 8.49 2.11
N ALA A 188 -9.83 9.38 2.68
CA ALA A 188 -10.93 9.01 3.56
C ALA A 188 -12.00 8.15 2.85
N GLU A 189 -12.30 8.45 1.59
CA GLU A 189 -13.20 7.66 0.74
C GLU A 189 -12.57 6.30 0.39
N LEU A 190 -11.29 6.26 0.02
CA LEU A 190 -10.53 5.04 -0.20
C LEU A 190 -10.59 4.11 1.02
N ILE A 191 -10.18 4.60 2.19
CA ILE A 191 -10.21 3.83 3.46
C ILE A 191 -11.63 3.32 3.74
N SER A 192 -12.65 4.16 3.54
CA SER A 192 -14.05 3.74 3.77
C SER A 192 -14.48 2.62 2.83
N GLY A 193 -14.08 2.69 1.56
CA GLY A 193 -14.33 1.64 0.57
C GLY A 193 -13.64 0.33 0.92
N GLU A 194 -12.37 0.40 1.36
CA GLU A 194 -11.61 -0.78 1.80
C GLU A 194 -12.23 -1.42 3.04
N VAL A 195 -12.70 -0.62 4.01
CA VAL A 195 -13.44 -1.15 5.16
C VAL A 195 -14.73 -1.85 4.74
N GLU A 196 -15.46 -1.33 3.75
CA GLU A 196 -16.66 -1.99 3.22
C GLU A 196 -16.31 -3.32 2.54
N ALA A 197 -15.28 -3.34 1.69
CA ALA A 197 -14.82 -4.54 1.00
C ALA A 197 -14.33 -5.61 1.98
N LEU A 198 -13.46 -5.25 2.93
CA LEU A 198 -12.93 -6.17 3.93
C LEU A 198 -14.03 -6.78 4.81
N ASN A 199 -15.04 -6.02 5.20
CA ASN A 199 -16.19 -6.53 5.96
C ASN A 199 -17.12 -7.44 5.14
N ALA A 200 -17.10 -7.32 3.82
CA ALA A 200 -17.85 -8.20 2.93
C ALA A 200 -17.22 -9.61 2.87
N ASP A 201 -15.89 -9.66 2.94
CA ASP A 201 -15.11 -10.89 2.74
C ASP A 201 -14.56 -11.49 4.05
N PHE A 202 -14.46 -10.72 5.14
CA PHE A 202 -13.89 -11.16 6.41
C PHE A 202 -14.68 -10.74 7.66
N ALA A 203 -14.61 -11.57 8.69
CA ALA A 203 -15.09 -11.32 10.04
C ALA A 203 -13.96 -11.56 11.03
N LEU A 204 -13.53 -10.51 11.74
CA LEU A 204 -12.47 -10.59 12.75
C LEU A 204 -13.02 -11.07 14.09
N SER A 205 -12.18 -11.72 14.89
CA SER A 205 -12.50 -12.17 16.25
C SER A 205 -12.72 -11.01 17.24
N ALA A 206 -12.27 -9.79 16.89
CA ALA A 206 -12.51 -8.56 17.65
C ALA A 206 -12.79 -7.36 16.74
N ASP A 207 -13.40 -6.30 17.30
CA ASP A 207 -13.63 -5.05 16.57
C ASP A 207 -12.29 -4.32 16.35
N LEU A 208 -11.99 -3.95 15.10
CA LEU A 208 -10.85 -3.14 14.67
C LEU A 208 -11.32 -1.75 14.20
N VAL A 209 -10.65 -0.68 14.64
CA VAL A 209 -10.96 0.70 14.22
C VAL A 209 -9.84 1.26 13.35
N ILE A 210 -10.17 1.82 12.18
CA ILE A 210 -9.21 2.49 11.29
C ILE A 210 -9.43 4.00 11.35
N ASN A 211 -8.35 4.75 11.60
CA ASN A 211 -8.34 6.20 11.68
C ASN A 211 -7.39 6.82 10.64
N LEU A 212 -7.72 8.04 10.24
CA LEU A 212 -6.88 8.97 9.49
C LEU A 212 -6.86 10.30 10.26
N GLU A 213 -5.73 10.62 10.90
CA GLU A 213 -5.61 11.78 11.80
C GLU A 213 -4.20 12.37 11.84
N ASP A 214 -4.08 13.53 12.49
CA ASP A 214 -2.81 14.25 12.70
C ASP A 214 -2.01 13.60 13.83
N CYS A 215 -0.78 13.15 13.53
CA CYS A 215 0.09 12.45 14.49
C CYS A 215 1.33 13.25 14.89
N GLY A 216 1.74 14.21 14.06
CA GLY A 216 3.03 14.89 14.17
C GLY A 216 4.22 14.13 13.58
N GLU A 217 3.98 13.01 12.87
CA GLU A 217 4.99 12.23 12.15
C GLU A 217 4.38 11.52 10.92
N ALA A 218 5.18 11.37 9.87
CA ALA A 218 4.79 10.67 8.65
C ALA A 218 4.93 9.15 8.87
N ASN A 219 3.84 8.49 9.26
CA ASN A 219 3.81 7.05 9.49
C ASN A 219 2.37 6.48 9.48
N ALA A 220 2.24 5.17 9.66
CA ALA A 220 1.03 4.49 10.07
C ALA A 220 1.36 3.48 11.18
N PHE A 221 0.39 3.16 12.03
CA PHE A 221 0.61 2.23 13.14
C PHE A 221 -0.63 1.44 13.49
N TYR A 222 -0.42 0.16 13.79
CA TYR A 222 -1.33 -0.66 14.57
C TYR A 222 -1.07 -0.52 16.08
N TYR A 223 -2.13 -0.21 16.83
CA TYR A 223 -2.13 -0.10 18.28
C TYR A 223 -2.94 -1.24 18.91
N ALA A 224 -2.24 -2.27 19.42
CA ALA A 224 -2.85 -3.43 20.09
C ALA A 224 -3.71 -3.05 21.31
N GLU A 225 -3.35 -1.98 22.03
CA GLU A 225 -4.00 -1.54 23.27
C GLU A 225 -5.43 -1.02 23.04
N THR A 226 -5.67 -0.42 21.88
CA THR A 226 -6.95 0.14 21.46
C THR A 226 -7.59 -0.65 20.32
N THR A 227 -6.89 -1.67 19.79
CA THR A 227 -7.26 -2.43 18.60
C THR A 227 -7.63 -1.48 17.46
N SER A 228 -6.65 -0.66 17.06
CA SER A 228 -6.85 0.36 16.04
C SER A 228 -5.65 0.54 15.14
N ILE A 229 -5.91 0.79 13.86
CA ILE A 229 -4.92 1.29 12.91
C ILE A 229 -5.10 2.80 12.81
N THR A 230 -4.00 3.55 12.84
CA THR A 230 -3.99 4.98 12.56
C THR A 230 -3.00 5.26 11.45
N ILE A 231 -3.50 5.82 10.35
CA ILE A 231 -2.68 6.39 9.27
C ILE A 231 -2.53 7.88 9.57
N CYS A 232 -1.30 8.37 9.61
CA CYS A 232 -1.02 9.76 9.93
C CYS A 232 -1.15 10.64 8.69
N THR A 233 -1.80 11.79 8.81
CA THR A 233 -1.99 12.70 7.66
C THR A 233 -0.67 13.18 7.05
N GLU A 234 0.36 13.30 7.87
CA GLU A 234 1.72 13.65 7.44
C GLU A 234 2.34 12.58 6.52
N PHE A 235 1.90 11.33 6.62
CA PHE A 235 2.35 10.27 5.71
C PHE A 235 1.85 10.53 4.29
N ILE A 236 0.62 11.04 4.15
CA ILE A 236 0.04 11.39 2.84
C ILE A 236 0.83 12.53 2.19
N ASP A 237 1.18 13.56 2.97
CA ASP A 237 1.98 14.68 2.49
C ASP A 237 3.41 14.23 2.12
N ASP A 238 4.01 13.36 2.93
CA ASP A 238 5.36 12.81 2.67
C ASP A 238 5.40 11.96 1.40
N LEU A 239 4.39 11.11 1.19
CA LEU A 239 4.24 10.32 -0.05
C LEU A 239 4.10 11.22 -1.28
N ALA A 240 3.37 12.32 -1.18
CA ALA A 240 3.23 13.27 -2.28
C ALA A 240 4.56 13.98 -2.63
N GLU A 241 5.44 14.17 -1.65
CA GLU A 241 6.80 14.67 -1.87
C GLU A 241 7.75 13.59 -2.42
N LEU A 242 7.50 12.32 -2.07
CA LEU A 242 8.27 11.15 -2.50
C LEU A 242 7.95 10.71 -3.93
N ALA A 243 6.74 10.98 -4.42
CA ALA A 243 6.26 10.55 -5.72
C ALA A 243 7.25 10.89 -6.87
N PRO A 244 7.52 9.94 -7.79
CA PRO A 244 8.58 10.04 -8.79
C PRO A 244 8.35 11.05 -9.95
#